data_AF-A0A6P6TQS7-F1
#
_entry.id   AF-A0A6P6TQS7-F1
#
_cell.length_a   1.000
_cell.length_b   1.000
_cell.length_c   1.000
_cell.angle_alpha   90.00
_cell.angle_beta   90.00
_cell.angle_gamma   90.00
#
_symmetry.space_group_name_H-M   'P 1'
#
loop_
_entity.id
_entity.type
_entity.pdbx_description
1 polymer ?
#
loop_
_entity_poly.entity_id
_entity_poly.type
_entity_poly.pdbx_seq_one_letter_code
_entity_poly.pdbx_strand_id
1 'polypeptide(L)'
;MTNTEKFQWGEEAELLVRTINLCAGRITSDHTAAQLEHYRLSKLINKICHQLHESKSRKAIDAENSNGSFKRLEVEEDMQALVQLVLQNSAIGNPSDIKQTFLAVAKTFFYTTYCDKDTIDFHISKVLHEPIV
;
A
#
# COMPACT_ATOMS: atom_id res chain seq x y z
N MET A 1 2.46 -18.72 30.67
CA MET A 1 1.74 -17.59 30.05
C MET A 1 2.62 -17.04 28.94
N THR A 2 2.47 -17.57 27.72
CA THR A 2 3.20 -17.07 26.55
C THR A 2 2.45 -15.87 26.00
N ASN A 3 3.00 -14.69 26.23
CA ASN A 3 2.53 -13.44 25.65
C ASN A 3 2.95 -13.46 24.18
N THR A 4 2.16 -14.12 23.34
CA THR A 4 2.38 -14.08 21.90
C THR A 4 2.03 -12.68 21.47
N GLU A 5 3.05 -11.84 21.27
CA GLU A 5 2.96 -10.59 20.56
C GLU A 5 2.23 -10.87 19.26
N LYS A 6 0.95 -10.51 19.21
CA LYS A 6 0.24 -10.40 17.94
C LYS A 6 1.05 -9.35 17.17
N PHE A 7 1.92 -9.79 16.27
CA PHE A 7 2.41 -8.95 15.19
C PHE A 7 1.18 -8.25 14.63
N GLN A 8 1.10 -6.95 14.90
CA GLN A 8 -0.02 -6.16 14.45
C GLN A 8 0.17 -6.10 12.93
N TRP A 9 -0.53 -6.96 12.20
CA TRP A 9 -0.64 -6.99 10.74
C TRP A 9 -1.12 -5.64 10.14
N GLY A 10 -1.24 -4.60 10.97
CA GLY A 10 -1.68 -3.26 10.63
C GLY A 10 -0.57 -2.27 10.32
N GLU A 11 0.72 -2.63 10.32
CA GLU A 11 1.81 -1.67 10.01
C GLU A 11 2.85 -2.18 9.00
N GLU A 12 2.64 -3.34 8.37
CA GLU A 12 3.58 -3.89 7.39
C GLU A 12 3.84 -2.93 6.21
N ALA A 13 2.78 -2.29 5.73
CA ALA A 13 2.88 -1.38 4.58
C ALA A 13 3.67 -0.11 4.94
N GLU A 14 3.43 0.48 6.10
CA GLU A 14 4.24 1.59 6.60
C GLU A 14 5.71 1.20 6.79
N LEU A 15 5.98 0.01 7.33
CA LEU A 15 7.35 -0.48 7.51
C LEU A 15 8.08 -0.58 6.17
N LEU A 16 7.44 -1.14 5.14
CA LEU A 16 8.00 -1.20 3.78
C LEU A 16 8.29 0.19 3.23
N VAL A 17 7.38 1.14 3.40
CA VAL A 17 7.58 2.53 2.97
C VAL A 17 8.79 3.15 3.66
N ARG A 18 8.91 2.99 4.99
CA ARG A 18 10.05 3.49 5.77
C ARG A 18 11.36 2.87 5.32
N THR A 19 11.40 1.55 5.13
CA THR A 19 12.58 0.83 4.65
C THR A 19 13.00 1.30 3.26
N ILE A 20 12.06 1.41 2.30
CA ILE A 20 12.37 1.87 0.94
C ILE A 20 12.94 3.29 0.96
N ASN A 21 12.32 4.20 1.71
CA ASN A 21 12.81 5.57 1.81
C ASN A 21 14.18 5.65 2.48
N LEU A 22 14.42 4.86 3.54
CA LEU A 22 15.72 4.77 4.21
C LEU A 22 16.80 4.24 3.26
N CYS A 23 16.53 3.15 2.54
CA CYS A 23 17.45 2.59 1.55
C CYS A 23 17.74 3.55 0.38
N ALA A 24 16.77 4.40 0.03
CA ALA A 24 16.93 5.44 -0.98
C ALA A 24 17.62 6.71 -0.45
N GLY A 25 18.04 6.76 0.82
CA GLY A 25 18.65 7.93 1.44
C GLY A 25 17.68 9.11 1.64
N ARG A 26 16.37 8.87 1.61
CA ARG A 26 15.33 9.89 1.76
C ARG A 26 15.01 10.08 3.23
N ILE A 27 15.25 11.27 3.74
CA ILE A 27 14.99 11.63 5.13
C ILE A 27 13.66 12.41 5.19
N THR A 28 12.75 11.96 6.05
CA THR A 28 11.52 12.69 6.34
C THR A 28 11.84 14.00 7.05
N SER A 29 11.12 15.06 6.71
CA SER A 29 11.29 16.33 7.42
C SER A 29 10.72 16.23 8.84
N ASP A 30 11.44 16.82 9.81
CA ASP A 30 11.01 16.90 11.22
C ASP A 30 9.96 17.99 11.46
N HIS A 31 9.56 18.75 10.43
CA HIS A 31 8.50 19.73 10.56
C HIS A 31 7.18 19.06 10.92
N THR A 32 6.43 19.64 11.86
CA THR A 32 5.12 19.12 12.31
C THR A 32 4.15 18.87 11.15
N ALA A 33 4.17 19.71 10.12
CA ALA A 33 3.35 19.53 8.92
C ALA A 33 3.70 18.24 8.15
N ALA A 34 5.00 17.97 7.96
CA ALA A 34 5.48 16.75 7.32
C ALA A 34 5.19 15.50 8.17
N GLN A 35 5.32 15.59 9.48
CA GLN A 35 4.96 14.49 10.39
C GLN A 35 3.46 14.17 10.33
N LEU A 36 2.60 15.20 10.33
CA LEU A 36 1.15 15.02 10.22
C LEU A 36 0.74 14.41 8.87
N GLU A 37 1.37 14.87 7.78
CA GLU A 37 1.14 14.31 6.45
C GLU A 37 1.60 12.84 6.37
N HIS A 38 2.78 12.54 6.90
CA HIS A 38 3.29 11.16 6.97
C HIS A 38 2.34 10.28 7.78
N TYR A 39 1.85 10.75 8.93
CA TYR A 39 0.88 10.01 9.73
C TYR A 39 -0.42 9.72 8.95
N ARG A 40 -0.94 10.70 8.20
CA ARG A 40 -2.15 10.51 7.37
C ARG A 40 -1.91 9.48 6.27
N LEU A 41 -0.76 9.54 5.60
CA LEU A 41 -0.36 8.58 4.58
C LEU A 41 -0.19 7.16 5.17
N SER A 42 0.50 7.03 6.31
CA SER A 42 0.65 5.77 7.04
C SER A 42 -0.70 5.15 7.40
N LYS A 43 -1.62 5.95 7.95
CA LYS A 43 -2.96 5.47 8.32
C LYS A 43 -3.72 4.94 7.11
N LEU A 44 -3.69 5.66 5.99
CA LEU A 44 -4.37 5.24 4.75
C LEU A 44 -3.76 3.98 4.16
N ILE A 45 -2.42 3.92 4.01
CA ILE A 45 -1.79 2.75 3.38
C ILE A 45 -2.00 1.48 4.20
N ASN A 46 -1.91 1.58 5.52
CA ASN A 46 -2.15 0.47 6.43
C ASN A 46 -3.61 0.00 6.34
N LYS A 47 -4.58 0.93 6.30
CA LYS A 47 -6.00 0.61 6.10
C LYS A 47 -6.24 -0.14 4.78
N ILE A 48 -5.72 0.40 3.67
CA ILE A 48 -5.85 -0.17 2.33
C ILE A 48 -5.24 -1.57 2.28
N CYS A 49 -4.01 -1.74 2.75
CA CYS A 49 -3.31 -3.03 2.70
C CYS A 49 -4.01 -4.09 3.56
N HIS A 50 -4.55 -3.68 4.71
CA HIS A 50 -5.36 -4.57 5.56
C HIS A 50 -6.64 -5.03 4.86
N GLN A 51 -7.42 -4.11 4.29
CA GLN A 51 -8.66 -4.44 3.55
C GLN A 51 -8.38 -5.35 2.34
N LEU A 52 -7.29 -5.10 1.61
CA LEU A 52 -6.85 -5.90 0.48
C LEU A 52 -6.46 -7.32 0.90
N HIS A 53 -5.67 -7.44 1.98
CA HIS A 53 -5.27 -8.74 2.54
C HIS A 53 -6.49 -9.57 2.99
N GLU A 54 -7.43 -8.95 3.71
CA GLU A 54 -8.66 -9.64 4.09
C GLU A 54 -9.48 -10.10 2.88
N SER A 55 -9.50 -9.29 1.82
CA SER A 55 -10.26 -9.60 0.60
C SER A 55 -9.62 -10.76 -0.18
N LYS A 56 -8.29 -10.85 -0.19
CA LYS A 56 -7.55 -12.00 -0.74
C LYS A 56 -7.82 -13.28 0.03
N SER A 57 -7.84 -13.22 1.36
CA SER A 57 -8.15 -14.37 2.23
C SER A 57 -9.59 -14.88 2.01
N ARG A 58 -10.57 -13.97 1.89
CA ARG A 58 -11.98 -14.34 1.65
C ARG A 58 -12.24 -14.93 0.27
N LYS A 59 -11.54 -14.48 -0.78
CA LYS A 59 -11.66 -15.08 -2.13
C LYS A 59 -11.26 -16.56 -2.16
N ALA A 60 -10.46 -17.03 -1.20
CA ALA A 60 -10.11 -18.44 -1.06
C ALA A 60 -11.19 -19.26 -0.32
N ILE A 61 -12.18 -18.61 0.31
CA ILE A 61 -13.13 -19.26 1.22
C ILE A 61 -14.58 -19.19 0.70
N ASP A 62 -15.03 -18.09 0.07
CA ASP A 62 -16.44 -17.94 -0.32
C ASP A 62 -16.63 -17.33 -1.73
N ALA A 63 -17.35 -18.04 -2.60
CA ALA A 63 -17.70 -17.61 -3.96
C ALA A 63 -19.07 -16.91 -4.08
N GLU A 64 -19.85 -16.76 -2.99
CA GLU A 64 -21.30 -16.47 -3.11
C GLU A 64 -21.85 -15.25 -2.32
N ASN A 65 -21.02 -14.32 -1.81
CA ASN A 65 -21.54 -13.20 -1.01
C ASN A 65 -21.44 -11.81 -1.68
N SER A 66 -22.60 -11.14 -1.75
CA SER A 66 -22.83 -9.76 -2.23
C SER A 66 -22.02 -8.68 -1.47
N ASN A 67 -21.49 -9.00 -0.29
CA ASN A 67 -20.61 -8.13 0.50
C ASN A 67 -19.24 -7.86 -0.14
N GLY A 68 -18.82 -8.63 -1.15
CA GLY A 68 -17.55 -8.40 -1.85
C GLY A 68 -17.51 -7.08 -2.63
N SER A 69 -18.65 -6.63 -3.16
CA SER A 69 -18.76 -5.39 -3.94
C SER A 69 -18.57 -4.14 -3.08
N PHE A 70 -19.20 -4.11 -1.90
CA PHE A 70 -19.11 -2.96 -0.97
C PHE A 70 -17.68 -2.76 -0.43
N LYS A 71 -16.98 -3.85 -0.08
CA LYS A 71 -15.58 -3.77 0.39
C LYS A 71 -14.62 -3.31 -0.69
N ARG A 72 -14.88 -3.66 -1.95
CA ARG A 72 -14.09 -3.15 -3.08
C ARG A 72 -14.27 -1.64 -3.25
N LEU A 73 -15.49 -1.15 -3.15
CA LEU A 73 -15.77 0.29 -3.24
C LEU A 73 -15.04 1.08 -2.14
N GLU A 74 -15.05 0.58 -0.90
CA GLU A 74 -14.34 1.22 0.22
C GLU A 74 -12.82 1.32 -0.04
N VAL A 75 -12.21 0.24 -0.56
CA VAL A 75 -10.78 0.23 -0.93
C VAL A 75 -10.49 1.23 -2.05
N GLU A 76 -11.38 1.33 -3.04
CA GLU A 76 -11.23 2.28 -4.16
C GLU A 76 -11.34 3.74 -3.67
N GLU A 77 -12.23 4.04 -2.73
CA GLU A 77 -12.35 5.37 -2.09
C GLU A 77 -11.10 5.71 -1.25
N ASP A 78 -10.61 4.78 -0.43
CA ASP A 78 -9.39 4.97 0.35
C ASP A 78 -8.17 5.17 -0.57
N MET A 79 -8.11 4.44 -1.69
CA MET A 79 -7.06 4.61 -2.71
C MET A 79 -7.13 5.99 -3.38
N GLN A 80 -8.33 6.48 -3.67
CA GLN A 80 -8.52 7.84 -4.19
C GLN A 80 -8.02 8.89 -3.18
N ALA A 81 -8.35 8.73 -1.89
CA ALA A 81 -7.86 9.61 -0.83
C ALA A 81 -6.32 9.58 -0.72
N LEU A 82 -5.71 8.40 -0.85
CA LEU A 82 -4.24 8.26 -0.89
C LEU A 82 -3.63 9.03 -2.07
N VAL A 83 -4.18 8.85 -3.29
CA VAL A 83 -3.69 9.55 -4.48
C VAL A 83 -3.81 11.07 -4.32
N GLN A 84 -4.91 11.57 -3.75
CA GLN A 84 -5.09 12.99 -3.50
C GLN A 84 -4.01 13.54 -2.55
N LEU A 85 -3.72 12.87 -1.44
CA LEU A 85 -2.66 13.31 -0.52
C LEU A 85 -1.27 13.27 -1.17
N VAL A 86 -1.00 12.25 -2.00
CA VAL A 86 0.29 12.13 -2.68
C VAL A 86 0.50 13.26 -3.70
N LEU A 87 -0.54 13.63 -4.44
CA LEU A 87 -0.50 14.68 -5.45
C LEU A 87 -0.59 16.10 -4.89
N GLN A 88 -1.09 16.27 -3.65
CA GLN A 88 -1.12 17.58 -3.00
C GLN A 88 0.30 18.11 -2.79
N ASN A 89 0.65 19.21 -3.47
CA ASN A 89 1.91 19.90 -3.23
C ASN A 89 1.82 20.72 -1.95
N SER A 90 2.77 20.52 -1.05
CA SER A 90 2.93 21.32 0.17
C SER A 90 4.36 21.87 0.20
N ALA A 91 4.50 23.18 0.40
CA ALA A 91 5.79 23.83 0.54
C ALA A 91 6.54 23.42 1.83
N ILE A 92 5.83 22.83 2.80
CA ILE A 92 6.35 22.43 4.13
C ILE A 92 6.03 20.94 4.40
N GLY A 93 5.62 20.19 3.37
CA GLY A 93 5.28 18.77 3.48
C GLY A 93 6.47 17.86 3.23
N ASN A 94 6.21 16.56 3.19
CA ASN A 94 7.21 15.58 2.79
C ASN A 94 7.60 15.78 1.32
N PRO A 95 8.87 15.49 0.98
CA PRO A 95 9.31 15.40 -0.40
C PRO A 95 8.36 14.55 -1.25
N SER A 96 8.12 14.97 -2.50
CA SER A 96 7.25 14.25 -3.44
C SER A 96 7.63 12.77 -3.53
N ASP A 97 8.93 12.48 -3.56
CA ASP A 97 9.46 11.13 -3.65
C ASP A 97 9.06 10.22 -2.48
N ILE A 98 9.00 10.76 -1.25
CA ILE A 98 8.53 10.01 -0.07
C ILE A 98 7.05 9.66 -0.23
N LYS A 99 6.24 10.63 -0.67
CA LYS A 99 4.80 10.43 -0.92
C LYS A 99 4.57 9.40 -2.04
N GLN A 100 5.37 9.45 -3.09
CA GLN A 100 5.30 8.47 -4.18
C GLN A 100 5.62 7.05 -3.72
N THR A 101 6.51 6.88 -2.73
CA THR A 101 6.76 5.56 -2.12
C THR A 101 5.50 4.96 -1.49
N PHE A 102 4.68 5.76 -0.79
CA PHE A 102 3.39 5.27 -0.27
C PHE A 102 2.47 4.77 -1.40
N LEU A 103 2.36 5.54 -2.48
CA LEU A 103 1.53 5.15 -3.62
C LEU A 103 2.06 3.89 -4.32
N ALA A 104 3.38 3.76 -4.46
CA ALA A 104 4.02 2.59 -5.05
C ALA A 104 3.75 1.33 -4.24
N VAL A 105 3.90 1.39 -2.92
CA VAL A 105 3.60 0.25 -2.03
C VAL A 105 2.11 -0.11 -2.12
N ALA A 106 1.19 0.86 -2.03
CA ALA A 106 -0.24 0.60 -2.14
C ALA A 106 -0.63 -0.09 -3.48
N LYS A 107 -0.06 0.38 -4.60
CA LYS A 107 -0.26 -0.23 -5.92
C LYS A 107 0.23 -1.67 -5.99
N THR A 108 1.33 -2.00 -5.32
CA THR A 108 1.85 -3.38 -5.25
C THR A 108 0.88 -4.31 -4.50
N PHE A 109 0.33 -3.88 -3.35
CA PHE A 109 -0.68 -4.65 -2.63
C PHE A 109 -1.97 -4.81 -3.46
N PHE A 110 -2.39 -3.75 -4.16
CA PHE A 110 -3.56 -3.81 -5.04
C PHE A 110 -3.34 -4.82 -6.17
N TYR A 111 -2.22 -4.71 -6.88
CA TYR A 111 -1.84 -5.60 -7.97
C TYR A 111 -1.82 -7.07 -7.53
N THR A 112 -1.17 -7.39 -6.41
CA THR A 112 -1.09 -8.77 -5.88
C THR A 112 -2.40 -9.33 -5.33
N THR A 113 -3.43 -8.50 -5.16
CA THR A 113 -4.77 -8.89 -4.68
C THR A 113 -5.74 -9.14 -5.83
N TYR A 114 -5.59 -8.43 -6.95
CA TYR A 114 -6.50 -8.50 -8.08
C TYR A 114 -5.95 -9.26 -9.29
N CYS A 115 -4.63 -9.38 -9.43
CA CYS A 115 -4.01 -10.25 -10.43
C CYS A 115 -3.82 -11.66 -9.86
N ASP A 116 -4.22 -12.66 -10.63
CA ASP A 116 -3.98 -14.07 -10.32
C ASP A 116 -2.51 -14.45 -10.51
N LYS A 117 -2.13 -15.62 -10.01
CA LYS A 117 -0.75 -16.10 -10.02
C LYS A 117 -0.18 -16.23 -11.44
N ASP A 118 -0.97 -16.73 -12.39
CA ASP A 118 -0.49 -16.96 -13.75
C ASP A 118 -0.24 -15.61 -14.45
N THR A 119 -1.12 -14.63 -14.24
CA THR A 119 -0.92 -13.25 -14.69
C THR A 119 0.34 -12.63 -14.08
N ILE A 120 0.58 -12.81 -12.77
CA ILE A 120 1.77 -12.30 -12.10
C ILE A 120 3.04 -12.95 -12.65
N ASP A 121 3.06 -14.27 -12.78
CA ASP A 121 4.22 -15.03 -13.28
C ASP A 121 4.53 -14.65 -14.74
N PHE A 122 3.49 -14.43 -15.57
CA PHE A 122 3.65 -13.90 -16.93
C PHE A 122 4.26 -12.49 -16.93
N HIS A 123 3.75 -11.56 -16.11
CA HIS A 123 4.30 -10.20 -16.03
C HIS A 123 5.75 -10.19 -15.50
N ILE A 124 6.10 -11.08 -14.55
CA ILE A 124 7.48 -11.25 -14.08
C ILE A 124 8.40 -11.71 -15.22
N SER A 125 7.96 -12.71 -16.00
CA SER A 125 8.71 -13.17 -17.17
C SER A 125 8.94 -12.03 -18.18
N LYS A 126 7.87 -11.30 -18.54
CA LYS A 126 7.93 -10.19 -19.48
C LYS A 126 8.80 -9.03 -19.03
N VAL A 127 8.70 -8.61 -17.76
CA VAL A 127 9.39 -7.39 -17.28
C VAL A 127 10.84 -7.65 -16.90
N LEU A 128 11.16 -8.83 -16.35
CA LEU A 128 12.49 -9.10 -15.81
C LEU A 128 13.38 -9.96 -16.72
N HIS A 129 12.82 -10.74 -17.64
CA HIS A 129 13.57 -11.74 -18.40
C HIS A 129 13.56 -11.52 -19.91
N GLU A 130 12.63 -10.73 -20.45
CA GLU A 130 12.59 -10.41 -21.87
C GLU A 130 13.23 -9.03 -22.15
N PRO A 131 14.08 -8.92 -23.18
CA PRO A 131 14.63 -7.64 -23.59
C PRO A 131 13.54 -6.76 -24.21
N ILE A 132 13.65 -5.44 -23.98
CA ILE A 132 12.83 -4.46 -24.72
C ILE A 132 13.39 -4.40 -26.14
N VAL A 133 12.56 -4.76 -27.12
CA VAL A 133 12.89 -4.69 -28.56
C VAL A 133 12.59 -3.30 -29.10
#